data_AF-A0A351UPU8-F1
#
_entry.id   AF-A0A351UPU8-F1
#
_cell.length_a   1.000
_cell.length_b   1.000
_cell.length_c   1.000
_cell.angle_alpha   90.00
_cell.angle_beta   90.00
_cell.angle_gamma   90.00
#
_symmetry.space_group_name_H-M   'P 1'
#
loop_
_entity.id
_entity.type
_entity.pdbx_description
1 polymer ?
#
loop_
_entity_poly.entity_id
_entity_poly.type
_entity_poly.pdbx_seq_one_letter_code
_entity_poly.pdbx_strand_id
1 'polypeptide(L)'
;MPRPGAVLRLRGSGDPGGPHPELRLRPHDRTGQAGLTEGPAQEPRRRRSEKIVKTFYLSLLWDCNENCVFCLKKAPPEQENSVPPLLECLAALKRQRARGFASVSLDGGEPTLRRDLPRILKYALLLGYKKIMVMTNGAALSAENVRRLAAPEGGRPSRISFCVSLHSHKRAVSEKLTRSRGTFRRTVDGIKNLLAAGFDVSVYHVITRQNYRALPGFADFAARELKGVSKVVFSHIYPVQHNLAAMRGVYPRFSSALPFLAGAISRLERAGVTPMLGNSGMMPVCLLRGQESFFTQAYLKHDGDAVTFDRNKWDTRDSRKLELLPFFRDDFNERNRVKAAACGKCALRDVCSGIWRFYEELYGAGELKPYKKDAFSGIPADGPRAVIRAAGSRAAGLQPLLVRLLDARLKGHGSALVPGLHGKSRKTAAAEFARGIGMKLYFGRTQGRGQ
;
A
#
# COMPACT_ATOMS: atom_id res chain seq x y z
N MET A 1 -18.48 69.26 3.87
CA MET A 1 -17.97 70.45 3.16
C MET A 1 -16.53 70.17 2.72
N PRO A 2 -16.09 70.63 1.53
CA PRO A 2 -15.92 69.63 0.46
C PRO A 2 -14.81 69.84 -0.63
N ARG A 3 -14.39 68.73 -1.28
CA ARG A 3 -14.09 68.60 -2.74
C ARG A 3 -12.95 69.49 -3.32
N PRO A 4 -12.70 69.54 -4.66
CA PRO A 4 -13.08 68.67 -5.82
C PRO A 4 -11.86 68.03 -6.52
N GLY A 5 -11.94 67.29 -7.64
CA GLY A 5 -13.03 66.90 -8.58
C GLY A 5 -12.48 65.84 -9.57
N ALA A 6 -13.10 65.43 -10.69
CA ALA A 6 -14.43 65.66 -11.29
C ALA A 6 -14.78 64.36 -12.10
N VAL A 7 -15.95 63.73 -11.99
CA VAL A 7 -17.25 64.01 -12.64
C VAL A 7 -17.26 63.91 -14.19
N LEU A 8 -17.87 62.84 -14.70
CA LEU A 8 -18.95 62.90 -15.71
C LEU A 8 -19.90 61.69 -15.57
N ARG A 9 -21.18 61.81 -15.97
CA ARG A 9 -22.25 60.83 -15.71
C ARG A 9 -23.43 61.01 -16.70
N LEU A 10 -24.23 59.95 -16.92
CA LEU A 10 -25.58 59.92 -17.56
C LEU A 10 -25.58 60.01 -19.12
N ARG A 11 -26.41 59.33 -19.96
CA ARG A 11 -27.53 58.31 -19.92
C ARG A 11 -27.39 57.38 -21.16
N GLY A 12 -28.11 56.26 -21.37
CA GLY A 12 -28.98 55.46 -20.50
C GLY A 12 -30.37 55.04 -21.08
N SER A 13 -30.48 53.97 -21.91
CA SER A 13 -31.76 53.37 -22.39
C SER A 13 -31.61 51.95 -22.99
N GLY A 14 -32.55 51.01 -22.74
CA GLY A 14 -32.78 49.83 -23.61
C GLY A 14 -32.86 48.42 -22.98
N ASP A 15 -33.92 48.13 -22.23
CA ASP A 15 -34.68 46.87 -22.01
C ASP A 15 -34.05 45.44 -21.86
N PRO A 16 -34.75 44.47 -21.22
CA PRO A 16 -34.20 43.15 -20.84
C PRO A 16 -34.67 41.95 -21.69
N GLY A 17 -33.85 40.89 -21.75
CA GLY A 17 -34.31 39.56 -22.19
C GLY A 17 -33.17 38.56 -22.47
N GLY A 18 -33.29 37.33 -21.95
CA GLY A 18 -32.36 36.22 -22.28
C GLY A 18 -32.05 35.26 -21.11
N PRO A 19 -32.53 34.01 -21.12
CA PRO A 19 -32.30 33.03 -20.06
C PRO A 19 -31.05 32.16 -20.27
N HIS A 20 -30.61 31.47 -19.21
CA HIS A 20 -29.58 30.43 -19.24
C HIS A 20 -29.95 29.22 -20.13
N PRO A 21 -28.97 28.64 -20.86
CA PRO A 21 -28.99 27.23 -21.29
C PRO A 21 -28.12 26.39 -20.32
N GLU A 22 -28.70 25.49 -19.51
CA GLU A 22 -29.05 24.10 -19.87
C GLU A 22 -27.94 23.30 -20.56
N LEU A 23 -27.32 22.39 -19.80
CA LEU A 23 -26.44 21.35 -20.31
C LEU A 23 -27.29 20.16 -20.79
N ARG A 24 -27.38 19.92 -22.11
CA ARG A 24 -28.01 18.70 -22.67
C ARG A 24 -26.97 17.82 -23.36
N LEU A 25 -27.14 16.50 -23.20
CA LEU A 25 -26.28 15.44 -23.73
C LEU A 25 -26.82 14.88 -25.06
N ARG A 26 -25.95 14.11 -25.75
CA ARG A 26 -26.21 13.11 -26.82
C ARG A 26 -26.20 13.62 -28.28
N PRO A 27 -26.02 12.74 -29.29
CA PRO A 27 -25.19 11.52 -29.37
C PRO A 27 -24.37 11.46 -30.69
N HIS A 28 -24.05 10.23 -31.15
CA HIS A 28 -23.46 9.83 -32.45
C HIS A 28 -21.96 10.05 -32.65
N ASP A 29 -21.28 9.33 -33.55
CA ASP A 29 -21.32 7.93 -34.01
C ASP A 29 -20.18 7.79 -35.02
N ARG A 30 -19.97 6.59 -35.57
CA ARG A 30 -18.93 6.34 -36.59
C ARG A 30 -19.22 7.05 -37.92
N THR A 31 -18.22 7.75 -38.47
CA THR A 31 -17.55 7.48 -39.77
C THR A 31 -16.68 8.67 -40.20
N GLY A 32 -15.59 8.42 -40.95
CA GLY A 32 -14.70 9.46 -41.45
C GLY A 32 -13.22 9.05 -41.51
N GLN A 33 -12.76 8.54 -42.65
CA GLN A 33 -11.33 8.40 -42.95
C GLN A 33 -10.78 9.77 -43.37
N ALA A 34 -9.64 10.19 -42.81
CA ALA A 34 -8.84 11.29 -43.35
C ALA A 34 -7.35 11.16 -42.98
N GLY A 35 -6.50 11.20 -44.01
CA GLY A 35 -5.05 11.51 -44.01
C GLY A 35 -4.20 11.21 -42.77
N LEU A 36 -3.48 10.09 -42.77
CA LEU A 36 -2.26 9.93 -41.97
C LEU A 36 -1.08 10.60 -42.69
N THR A 37 -0.71 11.81 -42.27
CA THR A 37 0.64 12.36 -42.53
C THR A 37 1.55 11.97 -41.37
N GLU A 38 2.49 11.04 -41.61
CA GLU A 38 3.41 10.56 -40.58
C GLU A 38 4.45 11.63 -40.21
N GLY A 39 4.27 12.26 -39.04
CA GLY A 39 5.34 13.02 -38.39
C GLY A 39 6.46 12.07 -37.89
N PRO A 40 7.73 12.51 -37.88
CA PRO A 40 8.86 11.62 -37.61
C PRO A 40 8.75 11.00 -36.21
N ALA A 41 8.83 9.67 -36.16
CA ALA A 41 8.71 8.90 -34.93
C ALA A 41 9.84 9.27 -33.95
N GLN A 42 9.48 9.90 -32.83
CA GLN A 42 10.44 10.21 -31.77
C GLN A 42 11.04 8.90 -31.20
N GLU A 43 12.37 8.78 -31.26
CA GLU A 43 13.07 7.60 -30.75
C GLU A 43 12.70 7.28 -29.29
N PRO A 44 12.55 5.99 -28.94
CA PRO A 44 12.27 5.59 -27.56
C PRO A 44 13.49 5.85 -26.69
N ARG A 45 13.50 7.02 -26.02
CA ARG A 45 14.50 7.43 -25.00
C ARG A 45 14.93 6.22 -24.16
N ARG A 46 16.23 5.89 -24.18
CA ARG A 46 16.83 4.75 -23.48
C ARG A 46 16.35 4.69 -22.02
N ARG A 47 15.32 3.88 -21.74
CA ARG A 47 14.72 3.79 -20.40
C ARG A 47 15.77 3.27 -19.42
N ARG A 48 16.17 4.12 -18.46
CA ARG A 48 17.10 3.80 -17.36
C ARG A 48 16.78 2.42 -16.78
N SER A 49 17.82 1.67 -16.43
CA SER A 49 17.67 0.46 -15.62
C SER A 49 16.89 0.78 -14.35
N GLU A 50 15.89 -0.06 -14.04
CA GLU A 50 14.96 0.12 -12.92
C GLU A 50 15.74 0.13 -11.59
N LYS A 51 16.06 1.31 -11.07
CA LYS A 51 16.77 1.46 -9.80
C LYS A 51 15.84 1.11 -8.65
N ILE A 52 16.07 -0.08 -8.09
CA ILE A 52 15.40 -0.59 -6.90
C ILE A 52 15.66 0.37 -5.73
N VAL A 53 14.60 1.00 -5.22
CA VAL A 53 14.63 1.72 -3.94
C VAL A 53 14.66 0.68 -2.81
N LYS A 54 15.42 0.97 -1.74
CA LYS A 54 15.38 0.21 -0.48
C LYS A 54 14.82 1.07 0.64
N THR A 55 13.99 0.48 1.50
CA THR A 55 13.40 1.12 2.69
C THR A 55 14.00 0.56 3.97
N PHE A 56 14.53 1.44 4.81
CA PHE A 56 15.01 1.11 6.15
C PHE A 56 13.82 1.19 7.14
N TYR A 57 13.70 0.27 8.09
CA TYR A 57 12.69 0.34 9.14
C TYR A 57 13.39 0.62 10.48
N LEU A 58 13.08 1.76 11.09
CA LEU A 58 13.74 2.23 12.31
C LEU A 58 12.72 2.32 13.45
N SER A 59 12.85 1.42 14.42
CA SER A 59 12.06 1.41 15.64
C SER A 59 12.63 2.44 16.62
N LEU A 60 11.95 3.57 16.77
CA LEU A 60 12.42 4.73 17.53
C LEU A 60 12.21 4.63 19.04
N LEU A 61 11.34 3.75 19.52
CA LEU A 61 11.02 3.55 20.93
C LEU A 61 10.16 2.29 21.13
N TRP A 62 9.99 1.88 22.39
CA TRP A 62 9.04 0.85 22.80
C TRP A 62 7.78 1.44 23.46
N ASP A 63 7.90 2.57 24.17
CA ASP A 63 6.75 3.23 24.81
C ASP A 63 5.63 3.59 23.83
N CYS A 64 4.39 3.37 24.26
CA CYS A 64 3.17 3.69 23.54
C CYS A 64 2.13 4.27 24.50
N ASN A 65 1.33 5.22 24.03
CA ASN A 65 0.16 5.76 24.72
C ASN A 65 -1.14 4.99 24.40
N GLU A 66 -1.03 3.82 23.75
CA GLU A 66 -2.11 2.86 23.52
C GLU A 66 -1.69 1.41 23.82
N ASN A 67 -2.64 0.54 24.17
CA ASN A 67 -2.41 -0.86 24.57
C ASN A 67 -3.25 -1.84 23.72
N CYS A 68 -3.02 -1.82 22.41
CA CYS A 68 -3.86 -2.50 21.43
C CYS A 68 -3.91 -4.04 21.61
N VAL A 69 -5.11 -4.62 21.56
CA VAL A 69 -5.36 -6.07 21.72
C VAL A 69 -4.60 -6.92 20.69
N PHE A 70 -4.24 -6.33 19.54
CA PHE A 70 -3.48 -6.94 18.46
C PHE A 70 -2.10 -6.29 18.24
N CYS A 71 -1.54 -5.62 19.24
CA CYS A 71 -0.22 -4.97 19.11
C CYS A 71 0.86 -5.99 18.68
N LEU A 72 1.71 -5.56 17.74
CA LEU A 72 2.81 -6.37 17.17
C LEU A 72 4.12 -6.26 17.96
N LYS A 73 4.22 -5.30 18.88
CA LYS A 73 5.38 -5.12 19.77
C LYS A 73 5.10 -5.69 21.15
N LYS A 74 6.16 -6.17 21.79
CA LYS A 74 6.21 -6.57 23.20
C LYS A 74 6.77 -5.37 24.01
N ALA A 75 6.76 -5.47 25.33
CA ALA A 75 7.68 -4.70 26.17
C ALA A 75 9.15 -4.83 25.69
N PRO A 76 10.02 -3.85 25.97
CA PRO A 76 11.45 -3.94 25.66
C PRO A 76 12.08 -5.20 26.29
N PRO A 77 13.12 -5.79 25.68
CA PRO A 77 14.08 -6.64 26.38
C PRO A 77 14.70 -5.91 27.57
N GLU A 78 15.06 -6.64 28.63
CA GLU A 78 15.54 -6.05 29.89
C GLU A 78 16.81 -5.18 29.72
N GLN A 79 17.66 -5.49 28.74
CA GLN A 79 18.85 -4.69 28.44
C GLN A 79 18.63 -3.55 27.42
N GLU A 80 17.40 -3.32 26.91
CA GLU A 80 17.11 -2.27 25.94
C GLU A 80 16.46 -1.03 26.56
N ASN A 81 17.00 0.15 26.23
CA ASN A 81 16.34 1.42 26.50
C ASN A 81 14.97 1.48 25.80
N SER A 82 13.89 1.75 26.57
CA SER A 82 12.57 1.97 25.98
C SER A 82 12.60 3.08 24.92
N VAL A 83 13.31 4.18 25.21
CA VAL A 83 13.57 5.28 24.27
C VAL A 83 15.09 5.40 24.04
N PRO A 84 15.63 4.91 22.90
CA PRO A 84 17.05 5.04 22.57
C PRO A 84 17.53 6.49 22.48
N PRO A 85 18.81 6.76 22.81
CA PRO A 85 19.42 8.07 22.63
C PRO A 85 19.31 8.56 21.18
N LEU A 86 19.08 9.87 21.00
CA LEU A 86 18.98 10.52 19.68
C LEU A 86 20.15 10.13 18.75
N LEU A 87 21.38 10.19 19.27
CA LEU A 87 22.61 9.91 18.51
C LEU A 87 22.62 8.50 17.89
N GLU A 88 22.03 7.51 18.55
CA GLU A 88 21.94 6.15 18.05
C GLU A 88 21.01 6.06 16.82
N CYS A 89 19.85 6.71 16.90
CA CYS A 89 18.91 6.83 15.78
C CYS A 89 19.54 7.56 14.59
N LEU A 90 20.26 8.67 14.83
CA LEU A 90 20.96 9.40 13.77
C LEU A 90 22.08 8.55 13.14
N ALA A 91 22.87 7.85 13.95
CA ALA A 91 23.91 6.95 13.47
C ALA A 91 23.33 5.80 12.63
N ALA A 92 22.20 5.21 13.04
CA ALA A 92 21.50 4.19 12.26
C ALA A 92 21.05 4.73 10.89
N LEU A 93 20.42 5.91 10.84
CA LEU A 93 20.02 6.58 9.59
C LEU A 93 21.23 6.80 8.65
N LYS A 94 22.36 7.30 9.18
CA LYS A 94 23.60 7.52 8.41
C LYS A 94 24.16 6.21 7.86
N ARG A 95 24.28 5.17 8.69
CA ARG A 95 24.79 3.84 8.29
C ARG A 95 23.97 3.22 7.16
N GLN A 96 22.64 3.24 7.24
CA GLN A 96 21.82 2.65 6.19
C GLN A 96 21.75 3.53 4.93
N ARG A 97 21.81 4.85 5.06
CA ARG A 97 21.90 5.75 3.89
C ARG A 97 23.12 5.45 3.03
N ALA A 98 24.27 5.22 3.66
CA ALA A 98 25.52 4.83 3.00
C ALA A 98 25.41 3.46 2.30
N ARG A 99 24.56 2.55 2.79
CA ARG A 99 24.25 1.24 2.18
C ARG A 99 23.21 1.30 1.04
N GLY A 100 22.93 2.50 0.53
CA GLY A 100 22.03 2.71 -0.61
C GLY A 100 20.54 2.75 -0.28
N PHE A 101 20.16 2.80 1.00
CA PHE A 101 18.77 3.01 1.40
C PHE A 101 18.36 4.46 1.08
N ALA A 102 17.25 4.62 0.37
CA ALA A 102 16.76 5.93 -0.11
C ALA A 102 15.35 6.24 0.39
N SER A 103 14.74 5.32 1.14
CA SER A 103 13.47 5.47 1.84
C SER A 103 13.64 4.98 3.29
N VAL A 104 12.86 5.52 4.23
CA VAL A 104 12.84 5.07 5.62
C VAL A 104 11.42 5.12 6.19
N SER A 105 11.04 4.07 6.92
CA SER A 105 9.85 4.00 7.75
C SER A 105 10.27 4.12 9.21
N LEU A 106 9.69 5.08 9.92
CA LEU A 106 9.87 5.31 11.35
C LEU A 106 8.69 4.69 12.08
N ASP A 107 8.94 3.71 12.93
CA ASP A 107 7.94 3.08 13.80
C ASP A 107 8.41 3.07 15.27
N GLY A 108 7.65 2.45 16.16
CA GLY A 108 7.93 2.48 17.59
C GLY A 108 6.90 1.67 18.37
N GLY A 109 6.75 1.97 19.66
CA GLY A 109 5.41 2.04 20.23
C GLY A 109 4.68 3.20 19.54
N GLU A 110 4.84 4.43 20.03
CA GLU A 110 4.31 5.63 19.36
C GLU A 110 5.38 6.71 19.07
N PRO A 111 5.88 6.83 17.82
CA PRO A 111 6.92 7.80 17.44
C PRO A 111 6.65 9.25 17.83
N THR A 112 5.39 9.68 17.81
CA THR A 112 5.01 11.07 18.08
C THR A 112 5.12 11.47 19.55
N LEU A 113 5.41 10.52 20.46
CA LEU A 113 5.81 10.83 21.85
C LEU A 113 7.25 11.39 21.96
N ARG A 114 8.11 11.16 20.95
CA ARG A 114 9.49 11.64 20.97
C ARG A 114 9.58 13.13 20.69
N ARG A 115 9.96 13.92 21.71
CA ARG A 115 10.25 15.37 21.61
C ARG A 115 11.31 15.70 20.55
N ASP A 116 12.23 14.78 20.26
CA ASP A 116 13.31 14.93 19.29
C ASP A 116 12.99 14.39 17.87
N LEU A 117 11.77 13.88 17.63
CA LEU A 117 11.35 13.39 16.30
C LEU A 117 11.58 14.41 15.16
N PRO A 118 11.31 15.73 15.30
CA PRO A 118 11.66 16.73 14.28
C PRO A 118 13.16 16.76 13.92
N ARG A 119 14.06 16.49 14.88
CA ARG A 119 15.51 16.43 14.63
C ARG A 119 15.88 15.18 13.82
N ILE A 120 15.26 14.04 14.13
CA ILE A 120 15.41 12.77 13.39
C ILE A 120 14.94 12.92 11.95
N LEU A 121 13.75 13.53 11.75
CA LEU A 121 13.20 13.85 10.43
C LEU A 121 14.14 14.78 9.65
N LYS A 122 14.56 15.91 10.24
CA LYS A 122 15.51 16.85 9.61
C LYS A 122 16.81 16.16 9.18
N TYR A 123 17.36 15.28 10.02
CA TYR A 123 18.60 14.57 9.70
C TYR A 123 18.42 13.56 8.56
N ALA A 124 17.32 12.81 8.52
CA ALA A 124 17.00 11.93 7.40
C ALA A 124 16.84 12.71 6.07
N LEU A 125 16.21 13.89 6.12
CA LEU A 125 16.07 14.77 4.96
C LEU A 125 17.43 15.30 4.45
N LEU A 126 18.33 15.68 5.36
CA LEU A 126 19.70 16.14 5.07
C LEU A 126 20.60 15.01 4.53
N LEU A 127 20.46 13.79 5.04
CA LEU A 127 21.07 12.59 4.48
C LEU A 127 20.55 12.26 3.06
N GLY A 128 19.52 12.95 2.58
CA GLY A 128 18.99 12.78 1.23
C GLY A 128 18.10 11.55 1.06
N TYR A 129 17.48 11.07 2.15
CA TYR A 129 16.32 10.18 2.01
C TYR A 129 15.24 10.89 1.17
N LYS A 130 14.63 10.13 0.25
CA LYS A 130 13.67 10.63 -0.74
C LYS A 130 12.22 10.41 -0.31
N LYS A 131 11.97 9.44 0.58
CA LYS A 131 10.69 9.21 1.24
C LYS A 131 10.94 8.87 2.71
N ILE A 132 10.13 9.46 3.58
CA ILE A 132 10.10 9.21 5.01
C ILE A 132 8.64 8.93 5.36
N MET A 133 8.37 7.77 5.95
CA MET A 133 7.05 7.41 6.46
C MET A 133 7.10 7.36 7.99
N VAL A 134 6.10 7.92 8.66
CA VAL A 134 5.92 7.79 10.11
C VAL A 134 4.68 6.94 10.36
N MET A 135 4.85 5.79 11.01
CA MET A 135 3.75 4.96 11.48
C MET A 135 3.35 5.40 12.89
N THR A 136 2.07 5.69 13.11
CA THR A 136 1.58 6.33 14.35
C THR A 136 0.12 5.95 14.64
N ASN A 137 -0.33 6.06 15.89
CA ASN A 137 -1.75 6.08 16.28
C ASN A 137 -2.38 7.48 16.20
N GLY A 138 -1.57 8.52 15.97
CA GLY A 138 -2.01 9.91 15.79
C GLY A 138 -2.54 10.62 17.04
N ALA A 139 -2.70 9.94 18.19
CA ALA A 139 -3.38 10.49 19.37
C ALA A 139 -2.60 11.60 20.11
N ALA A 140 -1.34 11.85 19.72
CA ALA A 140 -0.51 12.97 20.20
C ALA A 140 -0.31 14.09 19.15
N LEU A 141 -0.91 13.98 17.97
CA LEU A 141 -0.77 14.95 16.87
C LEU A 141 -1.70 16.16 17.02
N SER A 142 -1.48 16.95 18.09
CA SER A 142 -2.04 18.31 18.17
C SER A 142 -1.54 19.18 17.02
N ALA A 143 -2.28 20.24 16.67
CA ALA A 143 -1.85 21.18 15.63
C ALA A 143 -0.44 21.76 15.89
N GLU A 144 -0.07 21.97 17.15
CA GLU A 144 1.28 22.40 17.54
C GLU A 144 2.34 21.33 17.25
N ASN A 145 2.09 20.07 17.62
CA ASN A 145 3.02 18.98 17.34
C ASN A 145 3.16 18.74 15.83
N VAL A 146 2.07 18.85 15.07
CA VAL A 146 2.11 18.78 13.59
C VAL A 146 2.94 19.92 12.99
N ARG A 147 2.80 21.17 13.46
CA ARG A 147 3.66 22.29 13.03
C ARG A 147 5.16 22.00 13.27
N ARG A 148 5.51 21.43 14.43
CA ARG A 148 6.89 21.01 14.74
C ARG A 148 7.41 19.92 13.80
N LEU A 149 6.54 19.02 13.33
CA LEU A 149 6.88 17.96 12.38
C LEU A 149 6.99 18.45 10.92
N ALA A 150 6.37 19.59 10.59
CA ALA A 150 6.45 20.22 9.25
C ALA A 150 7.68 21.13 9.08
N ALA A 151 8.19 21.72 10.18
CA ALA A 151 9.36 22.59 10.17
C ALA A 151 10.63 22.01 9.49
N PRO A 152 10.95 20.69 9.58
CA PRO A 152 12.05 20.08 8.83
C PRO A 152 11.99 20.21 7.30
N GLU A 153 10.80 20.39 6.71
CA GLU A 153 10.61 20.68 5.27
C GLU A 153 10.10 22.11 5.03
N GLY A 154 10.46 23.06 5.89
CA GLY A 154 10.08 24.47 5.73
C GLY A 154 8.57 24.73 5.84
N GLY A 155 7.82 23.84 6.48
CA GLY A 155 6.37 23.96 6.64
C GLY A 155 5.53 23.47 5.46
N ARG A 156 6.15 22.99 4.36
CA ARG A 156 5.45 22.41 3.20
C ARG A 156 6.00 21.01 2.92
N PRO A 157 5.53 19.98 3.65
CA PRO A 157 6.07 18.63 3.54
C PRO A 157 5.82 18.02 2.15
N SER A 158 6.82 17.30 1.65
CA SER A 158 6.78 16.66 0.32
C SER A 158 7.48 15.29 0.28
N ARG A 159 8.32 15.00 1.28
CA ARG A 159 9.00 13.70 1.45
C ARG A 159 8.58 12.98 2.73
N ILE A 160 8.05 13.70 3.71
CA ILE A 160 7.46 13.11 4.93
C ILE A 160 5.99 12.76 4.66
N SER A 161 5.60 11.54 5.04
CA SER A 161 4.26 10.98 4.94
C SER A 161 3.89 10.26 6.24
N PHE A 162 2.59 10.14 6.52
CA PHE A 162 2.08 9.50 7.73
C PHE A 162 1.17 8.31 7.41
N CYS A 163 1.31 7.25 8.20
CA CYS A 163 0.44 6.08 8.19
C CYS A 163 -0.20 5.96 9.57
N VAL A 164 -1.44 6.44 9.69
CA VAL A 164 -2.14 6.58 10.97
C VAL A 164 -3.05 5.38 11.22
N SER A 165 -2.82 4.68 12.32
CA SER A 165 -3.63 3.54 12.75
C SER A 165 -5.00 4.01 13.23
N LEU A 166 -6.07 3.57 12.55
CA LEU A 166 -7.46 3.81 12.96
C LEU A 166 -8.32 2.59 12.65
N HIS A 167 -8.82 1.94 13.70
CA HIS A 167 -9.36 0.57 13.63
C HIS A 167 -10.89 0.49 13.76
N SER A 168 -11.57 1.64 13.84
CA SER A 168 -13.02 1.77 13.62
C SER A 168 -13.37 3.23 13.43
N HIS A 169 -14.50 3.52 12.76
CA HIS A 169 -15.16 4.83 12.83
C HIS A 169 -16.04 4.96 14.08
N LYS A 170 -16.32 3.85 14.78
CA LYS A 170 -17.13 3.82 16.00
C LYS A 170 -16.21 3.95 17.20
N ARG A 171 -16.29 5.09 17.90
CA ARG A 171 -15.49 5.41 19.10
C ARG A 171 -15.35 4.24 20.07
N ALA A 172 -16.47 3.66 20.52
CA ALA A 172 -16.48 2.57 21.50
C ALA A 172 -15.78 1.29 21.01
N VAL A 173 -15.81 1.02 19.70
CA VAL A 173 -15.07 -0.12 19.10
C VAL A 173 -13.58 0.19 19.04
N SER A 174 -13.21 1.40 18.60
CA SER A 174 -11.80 1.82 18.54
C SER A 174 -11.15 1.79 19.92
N GLU A 175 -11.74 2.46 20.92
CA GLU A 175 -11.19 2.55 22.28
C GLU A 175 -11.17 1.18 23.00
N LYS A 176 -12.08 0.24 22.65
CA LYS A 176 -12.04 -1.15 23.13
C LYS A 176 -10.91 -1.97 22.49
N LEU A 177 -10.62 -1.74 21.21
CA LEU A 177 -9.54 -2.42 20.48
C LEU A 177 -8.15 -1.87 20.84
N THR A 178 -8.02 -0.57 21.09
CA THR A 178 -6.78 0.07 21.55
C THR A 178 -6.59 -0.03 23.08
N ARG A 179 -7.64 -0.42 23.81
CA ARG A 179 -7.73 -0.40 25.28
C ARG A 179 -7.36 0.96 25.86
N SER A 180 -7.75 2.04 25.20
CA SER A 180 -7.34 3.40 25.55
C SER A 180 -8.49 4.38 25.35
N ARG A 181 -9.04 4.87 26.46
CA ARG A 181 -10.19 5.78 26.47
C ARG A 181 -9.77 7.16 25.96
N GLY A 182 -10.64 7.78 25.17
CA GLY A 182 -10.42 9.13 24.64
C GLY A 182 -9.29 9.28 23.61
N THR A 183 -8.73 8.20 23.06
CA THR A 183 -7.76 8.31 21.95
C THR A 183 -8.44 8.51 20.61
N PHE A 184 -9.58 7.86 20.34
CA PHE A 184 -10.29 7.93 19.06
C PHE A 184 -10.47 9.36 18.52
N ARG A 185 -11.01 10.28 19.34
CA ARG A 185 -11.18 11.67 18.92
C ARG A 185 -9.84 12.34 18.61
N ARG A 186 -8.83 12.14 19.47
CA ARG A 186 -7.48 12.70 19.27
C ARG A 186 -6.79 12.15 18.03
N THR A 187 -6.99 10.88 17.68
CA THR A 187 -6.51 10.28 16.43
C THR A 187 -7.19 10.90 15.20
N VAL A 188 -8.52 11.07 15.23
CA VAL A 188 -9.26 11.71 14.13
C VAL A 188 -8.85 13.17 13.96
N ASP A 189 -8.76 13.93 15.06
CA ASP A 189 -8.30 15.32 15.05
C ASP A 189 -6.83 15.41 14.61
N GLY A 190 -5.99 14.43 14.99
CA GLY A 190 -4.59 14.32 14.55
C GLY A 190 -4.44 14.05 13.04
N ILE A 191 -5.28 13.20 12.46
CA ILE A 191 -5.35 13.02 11.00
C ILE A 191 -5.75 14.33 10.32
N LYS A 192 -6.77 15.02 10.83
CA LYS A 192 -7.21 16.33 10.30
C LYS A 192 -6.10 17.39 10.39
N ASN A 193 -5.35 17.43 11.49
CA ASN A 193 -4.21 18.33 11.66
C ASN A 193 -3.08 18.05 10.64
N LEU A 194 -2.73 16.78 10.40
CA LEU A 194 -1.74 16.39 9.38
C LEU A 194 -2.17 16.83 7.97
N LEU A 195 -3.44 16.59 7.61
CA LEU A 195 -4.00 16.97 6.32
C LEU A 195 -4.01 18.49 6.14
N ALA A 196 -4.40 19.25 7.16
CA ALA A 196 -4.36 20.71 7.16
C ALA A 196 -2.95 21.29 7.03
N ALA A 197 -1.92 20.55 7.47
CA ALA A 197 -0.51 20.89 7.29
C ALA A 197 0.09 20.39 5.96
N GLY A 198 -0.71 19.77 5.08
CA GLY A 198 -0.30 19.35 3.74
C GLY A 198 0.49 18.03 3.66
N PHE A 199 0.51 17.20 4.71
CA PHE A 199 1.16 15.89 4.65
C PHE A 199 0.37 14.89 3.79
N ASP A 200 1.08 13.98 3.09
CA ASP A 200 0.47 12.75 2.57
C ASP A 200 0.09 11.83 3.75
N VAL A 201 -1.21 11.56 3.91
CA VAL A 201 -1.74 10.74 5.00
C VAL A 201 -2.44 9.50 4.43
N SER A 202 -2.05 8.35 4.97
CA SER A 202 -2.71 7.07 4.79
C SER A 202 -3.26 6.56 6.13
N VAL A 203 -4.32 5.77 6.10
CA VAL A 203 -4.95 5.20 7.30
C VAL A 203 -4.77 3.69 7.32
N TYR A 204 -4.32 3.12 8.44
CA TYR A 204 -4.10 1.68 8.61
C TYR A 204 -5.20 1.05 9.48
N HIS A 205 -5.93 0.09 8.91
CA HIS A 205 -7.07 -0.56 9.53
C HIS A 205 -6.83 -2.06 9.70
N VAL A 206 -6.62 -2.51 10.94
CA VAL A 206 -6.58 -3.93 11.29
C VAL A 206 -8.01 -4.46 11.37
N ILE A 207 -8.33 -5.46 10.55
CA ILE A 207 -9.65 -6.11 10.53
C ILE A 207 -9.76 -7.07 11.71
N THR A 208 -10.82 -6.92 12.50
CA THR A 208 -11.11 -7.67 13.74
C THR A 208 -12.55 -8.17 13.76
N ARG A 209 -12.86 -9.15 14.62
CA ARG A 209 -14.24 -9.63 14.89
C ARG A 209 -15.20 -8.50 15.27
N GLN A 210 -14.67 -7.42 15.88
CA GLN A 210 -15.41 -6.30 16.42
C GLN A 210 -15.67 -5.20 15.37
N ASN A 211 -14.90 -5.12 14.28
CA ASN A 211 -15.02 -4.07 13.27
C ASN A 211 -15.39 -4.55 11.85
N TYR A 212 -15.23 -5.83 11.49
CA TYR A 212 -15.33 -6.25 10.08
C TYR A 212 -16.70 -5.91 9.44
N ARG A 213 -17.81 -6.09 10.16
CA ARG A 213 -19.16 -5.74 9.66
C ARG A 213 -19.33 -4.23 9.40
N ALA A 214 -18.49 -3.41 10.01
CA ALA A 214 -18.52 -1.95 9.91
C ALA A 214 -17.51 -1.40 8.89
N LEU A 215 -16.79 -2.24 8.13
CA LEU A 215 -15.83 -1.81 7.10
C LEU A 215 -16.46 -0.89 6.03
N PRO A 216 -17.68 -1.15 5.49
CA PRO A 216 -18.31 -0.25 4.52
C PRO A 216 -18.57 1.15 5.10
N GLY A 217 -19.08 1.24 6.33
CA GLY A 217 -19.27 2.52 7.01
C GLY A 217 -17.96 3.19 7.43
N PHE A 218 -16.87 2.42 7.61
CA PHE A 218 -15.53 2.97 7.82
C PHE A 218 -14.96 3.59 6.53
N ALA A 219 -15.22 2.98 5.37
CA ALA A 219 -14.91 3.57 4.08
C ALA A 219 -15.67 4.88 3.85
N ASP A 220 -16.99 4.91 4.11
CA ASP A 220 -17.79 6.13 4.01
C ASP A 220 -17.29 7.23 4.96
N PHE A 221 -16.93 6.87 6.20
CA PHE A 221 -16.34 7.79 7.18
C PHE A 221 -14.99 8.34 6.70
N ALA A 222 -14.08 7.49 6.21
CA ALA A 222 -12.78 7.92 5.72
C ALA A 222 -12.92 8.89 4.54
N ALA A 223 -13.79 8.58 3.57
CA ALA A 223 -14.06 9.42 2.42
C ALA A 223 -14.68 10.79 2.80
N ARG A 224 -15.58 10.82 3.79
CA ARG A 224 -16.33 12.03 4.16
C ARG A 224 -15.64 12.91 5.20
N GLU A 225 -15.12 12.29 6.25
CA GLU A 225 -14.61 12.98 7.45
C GLU A 225 -13.09 13.19 7.42
N LEU A 226 -12.36 12.39 6.63
CA LEU A 226 -10.90 12.45 6.49
C LEU A 226 -10.50 12.85 5.06
N LYS A 227 -11.21 13.83 4.48
CA LYS A 227 -10.97 14.34 3.12
C LYS A 227 -9.49 14.72 2.93
N GLY A 228 -8.85 14.11 1.94
CA GLY A 228 -7.42 14.27 1.66
C GLY A 228 -6.56 13.07 2.08
N VAL A 229 -7.10 12.09 2.82
CA VAL A 229 -6.44 10.78 2.99
C VAL A 229 -6.27 10.13 1.62
N SER A 230 -5.02 9.83 1.24
CA SER A 230 -4.71 9.27 -0.08
C SER A 230 -5.05 7.78 -0.15
N LYS A 231 -4.89 7.05 0.96
CA LYS A 231 -5.00 5.58 1.03
C LYS A 231 -5.64 5.08 2.32
N VAL A 232 -6.38 3.97 2.21
CA VAL A 232 -6.78 3.14 3.35
C VAL A 232 -6.18 1.75 3.19
N VAL A 233 -5.28 1.39 4.10
CA VAL A 233 -4.61 0.09 4.14
C VAL A 233 -5.38 -0.85 5.05
N PHE A 234 -6.02 -1.87 4.50
CA PHE A 234 -6.67 -2.93 5.25
C PHE A 234 -5.68 -4.08 5.51
N SER A 235 -5.61 -4.57 6.74
CA SER A 235 -4.77 -5.71 7.11
C SER A 235 -5.58 -6.71 7.91
N HIS A 236 -5.44 -8.00 7.60
CA HIS A 236 -5.77 -9.02 8.61
C HIS A 236 -4.81 -8.89 9.81
N ILE A 237 -5.17 -9.47 10.95
CA ILE A 237 -4.27 -9.53 12.10
C ILE A 237 -3.02 -10.36 11.74
N TYR A 238 -1.83 -9.83 12.02
CA TYR A 238 -0.60 -10.61 12.02
C TYR A 238 -0.43 -11.28 13.40
N PRO A 239 -0.46 -12.62 13.49
CA PRO A 239 -0.33 -13.30 14.79
C PRO A 239 1.10 -13.20 15.31
N VAL A 240 1.28 -12.61 16.49
CA VAL A 240 2.56 -12.56 17.21
C VAL A 240 2.50 -13.37 18.50
N GLN A 241 3.51 -14.20 18.73
CA GLN A 241 3.54 -15.20 19.81
C GLN A 241 3.22 -14.63 21.19
N HIS A 242 3.78 -13.47 21.53
CA HIS A 242 3.58 -12.82 22.84
C HIS A 242 2.18 -12.27 23.10
N ASN A 243 1.28 -12.28 22.10
CA ASN A 243 -0.07 -11.69 22.20
C ASN A 243 -1.18 -12.62 21.68
N LEU A 244 -0.88 -13.88 21.36
CA LEU A 244 -1.84 -14.80 20.71
C LEU A 244 -3.13 -14.97 21.51
N ALA A 245 -3.05 -15.10 22.84
CA ALA A 245 -4.22 -15.29 23.71
C ALA A 245 -5.24 -14.15 23.56
N ALA A 246 -4.78 -12.89 23.59
CA ALA A 246 -5.65 -11.73 23.38
C ALA A 246 -6.14 -11.66 21.92
N MET A 247 -5.28 -12.02 20.96
CA MET A 247 -5.63 -12.07 19.54
C MET A 247 -6.76 -13.08 19.24
N ARG A 248 -6.84 -14.25 19.90
CA ARG A 248 -7.91 -15.25 19.69
C ARG A 248 -9.32 -14.62 19.79
N GLY A 249 -9.53 -13.68 20.72
CA GLY A 249 -10.81 -12.98 20.92
C GLY A 249 -11.16 -11.93 19.85
N VAL A 250 -10.20 -11.49 19.04
CA VAL A 250 -10.37 -10.45 18.02
C VAL A 250 -10.13 -10.94 16.58
N TYR A 251 -9.56 -12.12 16.38
CA TYR A 251 -9.21 -12.66 15.07
C TYR A 251 -10.46 -13.09 14.27
N PRO A 252 -10.81 -12.47 13.13
CA PRO A 252 -11.99 -12.86 12.36
C PRO A 252 -11.70 -14.03 11.40
N ARG A 253 -12.73 -14.79 11.03
CA ARG A 253 -12.67 -15.65 9.84
C ARG A 253 -12.59 -14.80 8.58
N PHE A 254 -11.81 -15.24 7.59
CA PHE A 254 -11.71 -14.56 6.30
C PHE A 254 -13.08 -14.48 5.61
N SER A 255 -13.79 -15.61 5.46
CA SER A 255 -15.11 -15.67 4.83
C SER A 255 -16.14 -14.71 5.42
N SER A 256 -16.09 -14.48 6.75
CA SER A 256 -16.97 -13.52 7.42
C SER A 256 -16.62 -12.07 7.11
N ALA A 257 -15.33 -11.74 6.96
CA ALA A 257 -14.85 -10.38 6.72
C ALA A 257 -14.91 -9.94 5.26
N LEU A 258 -14.70 -10.86 4.31
CA LEU A 258 -14.52 -10.57 2.89
C LEU A 258 -15.67 -9.82 2.21
N PRO A 259 -16.97 -10.13 2.43
CA PRO A 259 -18.08 -9.38 1.83
C PRO A 259 -18.08 -7.90 2.25
N PHE A 260 -17.72 -7.64 3.51
CA PHE A 260 -17.66 -6.28 4.05
C PHE A 260 -16.40 -5.54 3.61
N LEU A 261 -15.28 -6.24 3.44
CA LEU A 261 -14.06 -5.69 2.84
C LEU A 261 -14.29 -5.30 1.37
N ALA A 262 -14.96 -6.15 0.59
CA ALA A 262 -15.36 -5.86 -0.79
C ALA A 262 -16.23 -4.60 -0.88
N GLY A 263 -17.25 -4.51 -0.02
CA GLY A 263 -18.11 -3.32 0.09
C GLY A 263 -17.35 -2.05 0.51
N ALA A 264 -16.29 -2.17 1.31
CA ALA A 264 -15.44 -1.04 1.69
C ALA A 264 -14.51 -0.59 0.56
N ILE A 265 -13.89 -1.54 -0.16
CA ILE A 265 -13.05 -1.28 -1.34
C ILE A 265 -13.83 -0.50 -2.41
N SER A 266 -15.00 -1.00 -2.81
CA SER A 266 -15.88 -0.35 -3.80
C SER A 266 -16.38 1.04 -3.36
N ARG A 267 -16.47 1.32 -2.05
CA ARG A 267 -16.82 2.65 -1.53
C ARG A 267 -15.64 3.63 -1.59
N LEU A 268 -14.44 3.17 -1.24
CA LEU A 268 -13.22 3.99 -1.31
C LEU A 268 -12.86 4.35 -2.76
N GLU A 269 -12.92 3.38 -3.67
CA GLU A 269 -12.61 3.59 -5.09
C GLU A 269 -13.55 4.63 -5.72
N ARG A 270 -14.87 4.53 -5.46
CA ARG A 270 -15.86 5.53 -5.90
C ARG A 270 -15.66 6.91 -5.26
N ALA A 271 -15.00 6.99 -4.11
CA ALA A 271 -14.64 8.24 -3.46
C ALA A 271 -13.23 8.76 -3.84
N GLY A 272 -12.51 8.08 -4.75
CA GLY A 272 -11.16 8.44 -5.16
C GLY A 272 -10.07 8.14 -4.11
N VAL A 273 -10.39 7.42 -3.04
CA VAL A 273 -9.42 7.00 -2.01
C VAL A 273 -8.89 5.62 -2.38
N THR A 274 -7.57 5.44 -2.41
CA THR A 274 -6.97 4.15 -2.83
C THR A 274 -7.04 3.11 -1.70
N PRO A 275 -7.79 2.00 -1.83
CA PRO A 275 -7.68 0.89 -0.89
C PRO A 275 -6.36 0.13 -1.12
N MET A 276 -5.75 -0.42 -0.08
CA MET A 276 -4.56 -1.29 -0.20
C MET A 276 -4.58 -2.46 0.79
N LEU A 277 -3.95 -3.58 0.44
CA LEU A 277 -3.74 -4.70 1.36
C LEU A 277 -2.41 -4.55 2.12
N GLY A 278 -2.46 -4.67 3.45
CA GLY A 278 -1.29 -4.62 4.33
C GLY A 278 -0.49 -5.93 4.31
N ASN A 279 0.83 -5.83 4.12
CA ASN A 279 1.74 -6.98 3.98
C ASN A 279 1.69 -7.96 5.19
N SER A 280 1.58 -7.42 6.41
CA SER A 280 1.57 -8.22 7.63
C SER A 280 0.31 -9.11 7.73
N GLY A 281 -0.80 -8.66 7.14
CA GLY A 281 -2.09 -9.33 7.14
C GLY A 281 -2.54 -9.84 5.78
N MET A 282 -1.62 -10.24 4.89
CA MET A 282 -1.97 -10.74 3.56
C MET A 282 -2.91 -11.94 3.63
N MET A 283 -4.03 -11.82 2.89
CA MET A 283 -5.01 -12.88 2.70
C MET A 283 -4.63 -13.80 1.52
N PRO A 284 -4.94 -15.11 1.58
CA PRO A 284 -4.80 -16.01 0.45
C PRO A 284 -5.54 -15.53 -0.82
N VAL A 285 -4.90 -15.60 -1.99
CA VAL A 285 -5.49 -15.11 -3.26
C VAL A 285 -6.83 -15.77 -3.62
N CYS A 286 -7.02 -17.03 -3.22
CA CYS A 286 -8.26 -17.77 -3.45
C CYS A 286 -9.47 -17.28 -2.63
N LEU A 287 -9.22 -16.42 -1.64
CA LEU A 287 -10.23 -15.76 -0.82
C LEU A 287 -10.54 -14.35 -1.34
N LEU A 288 -9.66 -13.77 -2.14
CA LEU A 288 -9.83 -12.46 -2.80
C LEU A 288 -10.43 -12.62 -4.22
N ARG A 289 -11.37 -13.53 -4.41
CA ARG A 289 -11.98 -13.79 -5.74
C ARG A 289 -12.74 -12.56 -6.25
N GLY A 290 -12.45 -12.14 -7.48
CA GLY A 290 -12.92 -10.89 -8.07
C GLY A 290 -12.22 -9.63 -7.56
N GLN A 291 -11.19 -9.77 -6.71
CA GLN A 291 -10.37 -8.70 -6.12
C GLN A 291 -8.89 -9.12 -6.08
N GLU A 292 -8.45 -9.98 -6.99
CA GLU A 292 -7.10 -10.56 -7.01
C GLU A 292 -6.01 -9.51 -7.24
N SER A 293 -6.36 -8.37 -7.87
CA SER A 293 -5.50 -7.19 -7.98
C SER A 293 -5.11 -6.60 -6.62
N PHE A 294 -5.98 -6.73 -5.60
CA PHE A 294 -5.70 -6.30 -4.23
C PHE A 294 -4.52 -7.08 -3.62
N PHE A 295 -4.34 -8.33 -4.04
CA PHE A 295 -3.15 -9.12 -3.71
C PHE A 295 -1.93 -8.66 -4.52
N THR A 296 -2.02 -8.43 -5.83
CA THR A 296 -0.84 -8.03 -6.63
C THR A 296 -0.29 -6.67 -6.19
N GLN A 297 -1.17 -5.71 -5.84
CA GLN A 297 -0.82 -4.42 -5.23
C GLN A 297 -0.09 -4.54 -3.88
N ALA A 298 -0.23 -5.66 -3.16
CA ALA A 298 0.55 -5.92 -1.94
C ALA A 298 2.04 -6.21 -2.24
N TYR A 299 2.39 -6.56 -3.48
CA TYR A 299 3.75 -6.90 -3.90
C TYR A 299 4.35 -5.91 -4.92
N LEU A 300 3.49 -5.23 -5.66
CA LEU A 300 3.87 -4.39 -6.80
C LEU A 300 3.67 -2.91 -6.50
N LYS A 301 4.56 -2.10 -7.05
CA LYS A 301 4.44 -0.65 -7.09
C LYS A 301 4.19 -0.22 -8.52
N HIS A 302 3.04 0.42 -8.73
CA HIS A 302 2.63 1.01 -10.00
C HIS A 302 3.05 2.49 -10.02
N ASP A 303 3.88 2.88 -10.99
CA ASP A 303 4.20 4.27 -11.31
C ASP A 303 3.78 4.52 -12.77
N GLY A 304 2.49 4.81 -12.98
CA GLY A 304 1.87 4.72 -14.31
C GLY A 304 1.95 3.30 -14.86
N ASP A 305 2.31 3.14 -16.14
CA ASP A 305 2.50 1.83 -16.78
C ASP A 305 3.68 1.02 -16.20
N ALA A 306 4.57 1.66 -15.42
CA ALA A 306 5.72 0.97 -14.84
C ALA A 306 5.30 0.12 -13.63
N VAL A 307 5.18 -1.19 -13.86
CA VAL A 307 4.97 -2.19 -12.81
C VAL A 307 6.33 -2.66 -12.27
N THR A 308 6.75 -2.10 -11.14
CA THR A 308 7.98 -2.51 -10.43
C THR A 308 7.65 -3.44 -9.27
N PHE A 309 8.52 -4.40 -9.00
CA PHE A 309 8.40 -5.24 -7.80
C PHE A 309 8.87 -4.45 -6.58
N ASP A 310 8.03 -4.34 -5.55
CA ASP A 310 8.31 -3.47 -4.42
C ASP A 310 9.27 -4.10 -3.40
N ARG A 311 10.54 -4.20 -3.79
CA ARG A 311 11.63 -4.72 -2.95
C ARG A 311 11.85 -3.89 -1.67
N ASN A 312 11.24 -2.72 -1.53
CA ASN A 312 11.18 -1.98 -0.26
C ASN A 312 10.44 -2.76 0.84
N LYS A 313 9.59 -3.72 0.47
CA LYS A 313 8.89 -4.61 1.40
C LYS A 313 9.70 -5.85 1.78
N TRP A 314 10.89 -6.03 1.18
CA TRP A 314 11.70 -7.27 1.22
C TRP A 314 13.15 -7.04 1.71
N ASP A 315 13.77 -5.92 1.34
CA ASP A 315 15.14 -5.53 1.75
C ASP A 315 15.05 -4.52 2.91
N THR A 316 14.48 -4.97 4.03
CA THR A 316 14.15 -4.13 5.20
C THR A 316 15.00 -4.52 6.40
N ARG A 317 16.00 -3.71 6.75
CA ARG A 317 16.64 -3.89 8.06
C ARG A 317 15.76 -3.20 9.09
N ASP A 318 15.16 -3.98 9.99
CA ASP A 318 14.64 -3.46 11.25
C ASP A 318 15.86 -3.15 12.14
N SER A 319 15.82 -2.05 12.89
CA SER A 319 16.94 -1.64 13.75
C SER A 319 17.16 -2.54 14.96
N ARG A 320 16.15 -3.35 15.34
CA ARG A 320 16.17 -4.25 16.52
C ARG A 320 15.85 -5.70 16.19
N LYS A 321 15.13 -5.97 15.10
CA LYS A 321 15.11 -7.32 14.52
C LYS A 321 16.23 -7.42 13.49
N LEU A 322 17.25 -8.21 13.80
CA LEU A 322 18.42 -8.42 12.94
C LEU A 322 18.11 -9.13 11.60
N GLU A 323 16.84 -9.42 11.32
CA GLU A 323 16.34 -10.08 10.11
C GLU A 323 15.59 -9.12 9.17
N LEU A 324 15.54 -9.49 7.89
CA LEU A 324 14.63 -8.88 6.91
C LEU A 324 13.16 -9.17 7.30
N LEU A 325 12.23 -8.22 7.08
CA LEU A 325 10.82 -8.37 7.45
C LEU A 325 10.27 -9.63 6.79
N PRO A 326 9.90 -10.65 7.58
CA PRO A 326 10.12 -12.01 7.08
C PRO A 326 8.89 -12.58 6.35
N PHE A 327 7.79 -11.83 6.23
CA PHE A 327 6.52 -12.15 5.53
C PHE A 327 6.67 -12.69 4.09
N PHE A 328 7.86 -12.55 3.55
CA PHE A 328 8.24 -12.76 2.17
C PHE A 328 9.48 -13.65 2.01
N ARG A 329 10.09 -14.08 3.12
CA ARG A 329 11.14 -15.10 3.12
C ARG A 329 10.49 -16.47 3.11
N ASP A 330 10.99 -17.36 2.28
CA ASP A 330 10.47 -18.74 2.18
C ASP A 330 10.61 -19.46 3.53
N ASP A 331 11.80 -19.40 4.15
CA ASP A 331 12.09 -20.04 5.45
C ASP A 331 11.19 -19.57 6.60
N PHE A 332 10.72 -18.32 6.58
CA PHE A 332 9.79 -17.82 7.59
C PHE A 332 8.35 -18.21 7.26
N ASN A 333 7.96 -18.13 5.99
CA ASN A 333 6.62 -18.52 5.57
C ASN A 333 6.40 -20.03 5.77
N GLU A 334 7.39 -20.88 5.53
CA GLU A 334 7.34 -22.32 5.82
C GLU A 334 7.17 -22.59 7.33
N ARG A 335 7.89 -21.84 8.18
CA ARG A 335 7.75 -21.92 9.64
C ARG A 335 6.40 -21.44 10.15
N ASN A 336 5.81 -20.38 9.58
CA ASN A 336 4.66 -19.67 10.18
C ASN A 336 3.33 -19.81 9.42
N ARG A 337 3.34 -20.27 8.16
CA ARG A 337 2.15 -20.41 7.32
C ARG A 337 1.96 -21.84 6.83
N VAL A 338 0.71 -22.17 6.49
CA VAL A 338 0.30 -23.47 5.95
C VAL A 338 -0.55 -23.29 4.69
N LYS A 339 -0.41 -24.28 3.80
CA LYS A 339 -1.22 -24.50 2.62
C LYS A 339 -1.92 -25.84 2.81
N ALA A 340 -3.25 -25.89 2.72
CA ALA A 340 -4.01 -27.14 2.80
C ALA A 340 -3.54 -28.18 1.77
N ALA A 341 -3.84 -29.46 1.97
CA ALA A 341 -3.55 -30.52 0.99
C ALA A 341 -4.07 -30.18 -0.42
N ALA A 342 -5.29 -29.61 -0.51
CA ALA A 342 -5.88 -29.15 -1.77
C ALA A 342 -5.05 -28.06 -2.49
N CYS A 343 -4.22 -27.30 -1.78
CA CYS A 343 -3.31 -26.33 -2.37
C CYS A 343 -2.12 -26.96 -3.13
N GLY A 344 -1.94 -28.29 -3.07
CA GLY A 344 -0.94 -29.00 -3.87
C GLY A 344 -1.15 -28.83 -5.39
N LYS A 345 -2.41 -28.81 -5.84
CA LYS A 345 -2.80 -28.68 -7.25
C LYS A 345 -3.19 -27.24 -7.66
N CYS A 346 -2.85 -26.23 -6.83
CA CYS A 346 -3.29 -24.85 -7.04
C CYS A 346 -2.47 -24.12 -8.10
N ALA A 347 -3.11 -23.52 -9.10
CA ALA A 347 -2.43 -22.70 -10.12
C ALA A 347 -1.67 -21.48 -9.55
N LEU A 348 -2.09 -20.97 -8.39
CA LEU A 348 -1.44 -19.86 -7.69
C LEU A 348 -0.57 -20.30 -6.49
N ARG A 349 -0.17 -21.57 -6.43
CA ARG A 349 0.62 -22.13 -5.30
C ARG A 349 1.90 -21.33 -5.04
N ASP A 350 2.58 -20.89 -6.08
CA ASP A 350 3.95 -20.33 -5.98
C ASP A 350 3.98 -18.83 -5.70
N VAL A 351 2.84 -18.15 -5.82
CA VAL A 351 2.68 -16.74 -5.41
C VAL A 351 2.00 -16.61 -4.06
N CYS A 352 1.02 -17.46 -3.75
CA CYS A 352 0.27 -17.43 -2.50
C CYS A 352 1.10 -18.00 -1.34
N SER A 353 1.21 -17.29 -0.23
CA SER A 353 1.91 -17.77 0.98
C SER A 353 1.05 -18.63 1.91
N GLY A 354 -0.26 -18.80 1.63
CA GLY A 354 -1.18 -19.57 2.47
C GLY A 354 -1.70 -18.80 3.69
N ILE A 355 -2.30 -19.50 4.64
CA ILE A 355 -2.81 -18.95 5.92
C ILE A 355 -1.75 -19.07 7.02
N TRP A 356 -1.83 -18.26 8.07
CA TRP A 356 -1.01 -18.46 9.27
C TRP A 356 -1.37 -19.78 9.98
N ARG A 357 -0.40 -20.46 10.60
CA ARG A 357 -0.65 -21.64 11.46
C ARG A 357 -1.69 -21.35 12.55
N PHE A 358 -1.58 -20.19 13.18
CA PHE A 358 -2.57 -19.68 14.15
C PHE A 358 -4.00 -19.55 13.58
N TYR A 359 -4.17 -19.33 12.27
CA TYR A 359 -5.51 -19.37 11.65
C TYR A 359 -6.03 -20.81 11.57
N GLU A 360 -5.18 -21.72 11.11
CA GLU A 360 -5.52 -23.14 10.97
C GLU A 360 -5.88 -23.77 12.32
N GLU A 361 -5.13 -23.47 13.37
CA GLU A 361 -5.44 -23.85 14.76
C GLU A 361 -6.82 -23.35 15.24
N LEU A 362 -7.24 -22.15 14.82
CA LEU A 362 -8.50 -21.54 15.25
C LEU A 362 -9.71 -21.99 14.43
N TYR A 363 -9.50 -22.22 13.13
CA TYR A 363 -10.57 -22.20 12.14
C TYR A 363 -10.50 -23.30 11.09
N GLY A 364 -9.42 -24.09 11.09
CA GLY A 364 -9.07 -25.04 10.04
C GLY A 364 -8.67 -24.37 8.73
N ALA A 365 -8.22 -25.18 7.78
CA ALA A 365 -7.86 -24.71 6.44
C ALA A 365 -9.01 -24.78 5.41
N GLY A 366 -10.21 -25.22 5.82
CA GLY A 366 -11.36 -25.51 4.94
C GLY A 366 -11.94 -24.31 4.17
N GLU A 367 -11.63 -23.07 4.58
CA GLU A 367 -12.02 -21.87 3.83
C GLU A 367 -11.21 -21.70 2.54
N LEU A 368 -10.03 -22.33 2.42
CA LEU A 368 -9.18 -22.20 1.24
C LEU A 368 -9.83 -22.84 0.00
N LYS A 369 -9.99 -22.05 -1.07
CA LYS A 369 -10.59 -22.47 -2.35
C LYS A 369 -9.57 -22.44 -3.51
N PRO A 370 -8.55 -23.33 -3.55
CA PRO A 370 -7.51 -23.37 -4.59
C PRO A 370 -8.00 -23.12 -6.02
N TYR A 371 -7.20 -22.40 -6.80
CA TYR A 371 -7.46 -22.23 -8.23
C TYR A 371 -7.09 -23.50 -9.00
N LYS A 372 -7.99 -23.97 -9.85
CA LYS A 372 -7.70 -25.00 -10.87
C LYS A 372 -6.74 -24.41 -11.92
N LYS A 373 -6.22 -25.24 -12.83
CA LYS A 373 -5.54 -24.77 -14.04
C LYS A 373 -6.48 -23.89 -14.87
N ASP A 374 -5.90 -23.02 -15.70
CA ASP A 374 -6.61 -22.07 -16.56
C ASP A 374 -7.53 -21.13 -15.75
N ALA A 375 -7.08 -20.79 -14.53
CA ALA A 375 -7.82 -20.09 -13.48
C ALA A 375 -8.50 -18.79 -13.90
N PHE A 376 -7.91 -18.11 -14.89
CA PHE A 376 -8.33 -16.80 -15.40
C PHE A 376 -8.58 -16.84 -16.92
N SER A 377 -8.86 -18.02 -17.49
CA SER A 377 -9.19 -18.17 -18.92
C SER A 377 -10.40 -17.33 -19.37
N GLY A 378 -11.37 -17.12 -18.47
CA GLY A 378 -12.55 -16.27 -18.72
C GLY A 378 -12.31 -14.75 -18.70
N ILE A 379 -11.12 -14.27 -18.33
CA ILE A 379 -10.75 -12.86 -18.56
C ILE A 379 -10.44 -12.72 -20.06
N PRO A 380 -10.86 -11.64 -20.76
CA PRO A 380 -10.39 -11.36 -22.12
C PRO A 380 -8.86 -11.45 -22.26
N ALA A 381 -8.42 -11.83 -23.45
CA ALA A 381 -7.01 -12.11 -23.79
C ALA A 381 -6.53 -11.29 -25.00
N ASP A 382 -7.25 -10.20 -25.27
CA ASP A 382 -7.13 -9.23 -26.35
C ASP A 382 -6.05 -8.16 -26.10
N GLY A 383 -5.63 -7.98 -24.86
CA GLY A 383 -4.55 -7.05 -24.51
C GLY A 383 -3.23 -7.37 -25.22
N PRO A 384 -2.42 -6.34 -25.59
CA PRO A 384 -1.16 -6.54 -26.30
C PRO A 384 -0.18 -7.40 -25.50
N ARG A 385 0.80 -8.04 -26.16
CA ARG A 385 1.79 -8.88 -25.46
C ARG A 385 2.56 -8.06 -24.40
N ALA A 386 2.40 -8.41 -23.13
CA ALA A 386 3.11 -7.75 -22.04
C ALA A 386 4.62 -8.02 -22.12
N VAL A 387 5.46 -7.04 -21.77
CA VAL A 387 6.92 -7.22 -21.71
C VAL A 387 7.38 -7.10 -20.25
N ILE A 388 7.72 -8.24 -19.65
CA ILE A 388 7.99 -8.35 -18.21
C ILE A 388 9.44 -8.80 -18.02
N ARG A 389 10.34 -7.83 -17.83
CA ARG A 389 11.76 -8.09 -17.55
C ARG A 389 11.92 -8.93 -16.28
N ALA A 390 12.71 -10.00 -16.33
CA ALA A 390 13.10 -10.71 -15.11
C ALA A 390 13.96 -9.77 -14.23
N ALA A 391 13.46 -9.39 -13.05
CA ALA A 391 14.15 -8.45 -12.18
C ALA A 391 15.17 -9.17 -11.27
N GLY A 392 16.44 -8.80 -11.38
CA GLY A 392 17.51 -9.22 -10.47
C GLY A 392 18.47 -10.30 -11.00
N SER A 393 19.58 -10.48 -10.29
CA SER A 393 20.58 -11.52 -10.54
C SER A 393 20.02 -12.94 -10.28
N ARG A 394 20.82 -13.99 -10.55
CA ARG A 394 20.44 -15.40 -10.30
C ARG A 394 19.89 -15.65 -8.88
N ALA A 395 20.28 -14.83 -7.90
CA ALA A 395 19.86 -14.90 -6.50
C ALA A 395 18.43 -14.39 -6.21
N ALA A 396 17.81 -13.63 -7.12
CA ALA A 396 16.40 -13.26 -6.95
C ALA A 396 15.50 -14.46 -7.25
N GLY A 397 14.62 -14.84 -6.31
CA GLY A 397 13.64 -15.91 -6.46
C GLY A 397 12.68 -15.70 -7.65
N LEU A 398 11.85 -16.68 -7.96
CA LEU A 398 10.94 -16.60 -9.12
C LEU A 398 9.66 -15.80 -8.83
N GLN A 399 9.20 -15.77 -7.58
CA GLN A 399 7.94 -15.14 -7.16
C GLN A 399 7.73 -13.69 -7.65
N PRO A 400 8.74 -12.79 -7.67
CA PRO A 400 8.59 -11.43 -8.24
C PRO A 400 8.16 -11.42 -9.71
N LEU A 401 8.63 -12.38 -10.51
CA LEU A 401 8.20 -12.56 -11.89
C LEU A 401 6.77 -13.10 -11.92
N LEU A 402 6.48 -14.15 -11.15
CA LEU A 402 5.16 -14.79 -11.13
C LEU A 402 4.05 -13.82 -10.73
N VAL A 403 4.27 -12.95 -9.73
CA VAL A 403 3.27 -11.95 -9.33
C VAL A 403 3.04 -10.90 -10.44
N ARG A 404 4.07 -10.53 -11.22
CA ARG A 404 3.90 -9.65 -12.40
C ARG A 404 3.21 -10.34 -13.57
N LEU A 405 3.42 -11.65 -13.75
CA LEU A 405 2.67 -12.46 -14.72
C LEU A 405 1.19 -12.53 -14.35
N LEU A 406 0.86 -12.71 -13.06
CA LEU A 406 -0.51 -12.65 -12.54
C LEU A 406 -1.13 -11.26 -12.74
N ASP A 407 -0.43 -10.20 -12.35
CA ASP A 407 -0.91 -8.81 -12.52
C ASP A 407 -1.21 -8.45 -13.98
N ALA A 408 -0.33 -8.88 -14.90
CA ALA A 408 -0.57 -8.70 -16.34
C ALA A 408 -1.79 -9.51 -16.82
N ARG A 409 -1.94 -10.76 -16.37
CA ARG A 409 -3.09 -11.58 -16.77
C ARG A 409 -4.43 -10.98 -16.30
N LEU A 410 -4.47 -10.46 -15.07
CA LEU A 410 -5.62 -9.77 -14.49
C LEU A 410 -5.97 -8.47 -15.25
N LYS A 411 -5.01 -7.89 -15.98
CA LYS A 411 -5.19 -6.72 -16.87
C LYS A 411 -5.53 -7.09 -18.32
N GLY A 412 -5.92 -8.33 -18.59
CA GLY A 412 -6.35 -8.79 -19.92
C GLY A 412 -5.22 -9.22 -20.86
N HIS A 413 -3.95 -9.26 -20.42
CA HIS A 413 -2.86 -9.72 -21.26
C HIS A 413 -2.90 -11.24 -21.44
N GLY A 414 -3.25 -11.72 -22.64
CA GLY A 414 -3.25 -13.14 -23.00
C GLY A 414 -1.86 -13.74 -23.21
N SER A 415 -0.82 -12.91 -23.35
CA SER A 415 0.56 -13.36 -23.47
C SER A 415 1.60 -12.39 -22.90
N ALA A 416 2.75 -12.92 -22.51
CA ALA A 416 3.89 -12.14 -22.03
C ALA A 416 5.23 -12.61 -22.63
N LEU A 417 6.13 -11.65 -22.92
CA LEU A 417 7.54 -11.87 -23.23
C LEU A 417 8.37 -11.57 -21.97
N VAL A 418 9.20 -12.54 -21.55
CA VAL A 418 10.11 -12.40 -20.41
C VAL A 418 11.57 -12.38 -20.88
N PRO A 419 12.12 -11.20 -21.21
CA PRO A 419 13.53 -11.07 -21.55
C PRO A 419 14.41 -11.21 -20.29
N GLY A 420 15.59 -11.81 -20.46
CA GLY A 420 16.60 -11.96 -19.41
C GLY A 420 16.37 -13.09 -18.40
N LEU A 421 15.37 -13.97 -18.58
CA LEU A 421 15.23 -15.15 -17.72
C LEU A 421 16.15 -16.28 -18.20
N HIS A 422 17.14 -16.64 -17.37
CA HIS A 422 18.10 -17.71 -17.62
C HIS A 422 17.84 -18.95 -16.75
N GLY A 423 18.30 -20.12 -17.19
CA GLY A 423 18.16 -21.41 -16.52
C GLY A 423 16.90 -22.19 -16.92
N LYS A 424 17.06 -23.49 -17.24
CA LYS A 424 15.97 -24.37 -17.72
C LYS A 424 14.84 -24.48 -16.70
N SER A 425 15.15 -24.85 -15.46
CA SER A 425 14.18 -24.95 -14.35
C SER A 425 13.35 -23.66 -14.15
N ARG A 426 14.00 -22.48 -14.10
CA ARG A 426 13.30 -21.20 -13.94
C ARG A 426 12.35 -20.88 -15.09
N LYS A 427 12.73 -21.21 -16.33
CA LYS A 427 11.86 -21.08 -17.51
C LYS A 427 10.67 -22.04 -17.44
N THR A 428 10.90 -23.31 -17.09
CA THR A 428 9.85 -24.32 -16.94
C THR A 428 8.81 -23.89 -15.90
N ALA A 429 9.25 -23.53 -14.69
CA ALA A 429 8.35 -23.10 -13.61
C ALA A 429 7.55 -21.83 -13.99
N ALA A 430 8.18 -20.85 -14.64
CA ALA A 430 7.48 -19.66 -15.12
C ALA A 430 6.42 -19.99 -16.20
N ALA A 431 6.73 -20.92 -17.11
CA ALA A 431 5.80 -21.36 -18.16
C ALA A 431 4.66 -22.24 -17.61
N GLU A 432 4.91 -23.05 -16.58
CA GLU A 432 3.89 -23.80 -15.84
C GLU A 432 2.93 -22.88 -15.10
N PHE A 433 3.46 -21.88 -14.38
CA PHE A 433 2.65 -20.86 -13.73
C PHE A 433 1.81 -20.05 -14.75
N ALA A 434 2.43 -19.62 -15.87
CA ALA A 434 1.72 -18.89 -16.92
C ALA A 434 0.58 -19.70 -17.53
N ARG A 435 0.78 -20.99 -17.82
CA ARG A 435 -0.30 -21.91 -18.22
C ARG A 435 -1.37 -22.05 -17.13
N GLY A 436 -0.98 -22.17 -15.86
CA GLY A 436 -1.90 -22.23 -14.73
C GLY A 436 -2.88 -21.03 -14.65
N ILE A 437 -2.46 -19.85 -15.10
CA ILE A 437 -3.29 -18.64 -15.16
C ILE A 437 -3.90 -18.38 -16.56
N GLY A 438 -3.79 -19.30 -17.51
CA GLY A 438 -4.33 -19.16 -18.86
C GLY A 438 -3.58 -18.12 -19.71
N MET A 439 -2.25 -18.04 -19.61
CA MET A 439 -1.41 -17.08 -20.33
C MET A 439 -0.28 -17.77 -21.11
N LYS A 440 -0.04 -17.33 -22.35
CA LYS A 440 1.09 -17.80 -23.17
C LYS A 440 2.39 -17.07 -22.80
N LEU A 441 3.48 -17.81 -22.57
CA LEU A 441 4.77 -17.24 -22.16
C LEU A 441 5.85 -17.42 -23.23
N TYR A 442 6.53 -16.34 -23.57
CA TYR A 442 7.62 -16.31 -24.54
C TYR A 442 8.94 -15.90 -23.86
N PHE A 443 10.05 -16.48 -24.30
CA PHE A 443 11.40 -16.13 -23.86
C PHE A 443 12.24 -15.67 -25.05
N GLY A 444 12.99 -14.58 -24.91
CA GLY A 444 13.83 -14.06 -25.99
C GLY A 444 14.32 -12.64 -25.73
N ARG A 445 14.96 -12.04 -26.74
CA ARG A 445 15.18 -10.59 -26.77
C ARG A 445 13.87 -9.90 -27.16
N THR A 446 13.65 -8.67 -26.71
CA THR A 446 12.68 -7.79 -27.36
C THR A 446 13.20 -7.49 -28.76
N GLN A 447 12.55 -8.04 -29.80
CA GLN A 447 12.82 -7.62 -31.17
C GLN A 447 12.58 -6.11 -31.24
N GLY A 448 13.58 -5.35 -31.69
CA GLY A 448 13.29 -4.04 -32.27
C GLY A 448 12.47 -4.28 -33.54
N ARG A 449 11.46 -3.44 -33.79
CA ARG A 449 10.91 -3.35 -35.15
C ARG A 449 12.04 -2.88 -36.06
N GLY A 450 12.26 -3.60 -37.13
CA GLY A 450 13.45 -3.51 -37.98
C GLY A 450 13.31 -4.44 -39.18
N GLN A 451 12.26 -4.18 -39.96
CA GLN A 451 12.25 -4.26 -41.41
C GLN A 451 11.83 -2.87 -41.89
#